data_AF-M1ZU32-F1
#
_entry.id   AF-M1ZU32-F1
#
_cell.length_a   1.000
_cell.length_b   1.000
_cell.length_c   1.000
_cell.angle_alpha   90.00
_cell.angle_beta   90.00
_cell.angle_gamma   90.00
#
_symmetry.space_group_name_H-M   'P 1'
#
loop_
_entity.id
_entity.type
_entity.pdbx_description
1 polymer ?
#
loop_
_entity_poly.entity_id
_entity_poly.type
_entity_poly.pdbx_seq_one_letter_code
_entity_poly.pdbx_strand_id
1 'polypeptide(L)'
;EEIKTIEGIKVFTNKLEDLQIAYEYISLQVDREKASMNILKTDRIVAMEGWVPEESMEELEGLIRQSEGKLYYIEFNDPLDEEEEKVPIMLKNNKIVEPFESITAMYSLPKYKEIDPTPALVPFYLIFFGMMLSDAGYGLIMLICTLLALKTIPMEKATKQMIKLLYYLSYPTIVWGALYGSYFGGIINIPAIWVKPEDSVSSILIISIVFGIIHLYTGLGVK
;
A
#
# COMPACT_ATOMS: atom_id res chain seq x y z
N GLU A 1 45.43 -6.95 -5.56
CA GLU A 1 44.88 -5.76 -6.25
C GLU A 1 43.58 -5.26 -5.63
N GLU A 2 42.64 -6.13 -5.26
CA GLU A 2 41.32 -5.74 -4.69
C GLU A 2 41.37 -4.75 -3.52
N ILE A 3 42.34 -4.88 -2.60
CA ILE A 3 42.45 -3.99 -1.43
C ILE A 3 42.79 -2.54 -1.83
N LYS A 4 43.63 -2.35 -2.87
CA LYS A 4 43.94 -1.01 -3.41
C LYS A 4 42.74 -0.40 -4.12
N THR A 5 41.93 -1.22 -4.78
CA THR A 5 40.70 -0.77 -5.44
C THR A 5 39.67 -0.29 -4.42
N ILE A 6 39.51 -1.01 -3.30
CA ILE A 6 38.59 -0.63 -2.21
C ILE A 6 39.04 0.66 -1.51
N GLU A 7 40.34 0.85 -1.28
CA GLU A 7 40.88 2.10 -0.72
C GLU A 7 40.72 3.29 -1.68
N GLY A 8 40.91 3.08 -2.98
CA GLY A 8 40.66 4.10 -4.01
C GLY A 8 39.20 4.53 -4.08
N ILE A 9 38.26 3.59 -3.92
CA ILE A 9 36.81 3.87 -3.95
C ILE A 9 36.36 4.66 -2.69
N LYS A 10 36.96 4.40 -1.52
CA LYS A 10 36.64 5.15 -0.29
C LYS A 10 36.93 6.65 -0.39
N VAL A 11 37.89 7.06 -1.20
CA VAL A 11 38.20 8.50 -1.41
C VAL A 11 37.05 9.23 -2.12
N PHE A 12 36.25 8.51 -2.91
CA PHE A 12 35.13 9.08 -3.66
C PHE A 12 33.80 9.04 -2.91
N THR A 13 33.76 8.56 -1.66
CA THR A 13 32.53 8.59 -0.84
C THR A 13 31.96 10.01 -0.71
N ASN A 14 32.82 11.04 -0.70
CA ASN A 14 32.39 12.45 -0.65
C ASN A 14 31.72 12.95 -1.95
N LYS A 15 31.79 12.20 -3.05
CA LYS A 15 31.13 12.54 -4.34
C LYS A 15 29.90 11.70 -4.61
N LEU A 16 29.50 10.84 -3.66
CA LEU A 16 28.37 9.94 -3.83
C LEU A 16 27.07 10.74 -4.04
N GLU A 17 26.90 11.82 -3.30
CA GLU A 17 25.73 12.71 -3.41
C GLU A 17 25.67 13.40 -4.79
N ASP A 18 26.78 13.96 -5.27
CA ASP A 18 26.87 14.53 -6.62
C ASP A 18 26.54 13.51 -7.72
N LEU A 19 27.00 12.26 -7.55
CA LEU A 19 26.72 11.18 -8.48
C LEU A 19 25.24 10.76 -8.44
N GLN A 20 24.61 10.73 -7.26
CA GLN A 20 23.17 10.47 -7.13
C GLN A 20 22.34 11.55 -7.83
N ILE A 21 22.69 12.83 -7.63
CA ILE A 21 22.01 13.95 -8.30
C ILE A 21 22.18 13.85 -9.83
N ALA A 22 23.40 13.58 -10.30
CA ALA A 22 23.66 13.40 -11.73
C ALA A 22 22.89 12.21 -12.31
N TYR A 23 22.81 11.10 -11.57
CA TYR A 23 22.04 9.92 -11.97
C TYR A 23 20.54 10.22 -12.04
N GLU A 24 19.96 10.86 -11.03
CA GLU A 24 18.54 11.26 -11.03
C GLU A 24 18.22 12.19 -12.19
N TYR A 25 19.08 13.18 -12.46
CA TYR A 25 18.91 14.09 -13.59
C TYR A 25 18.90 13.35 -14.92
N ILE A 26 19.88 12.44 -15.15
CA ILE A 26 19.97 11.66 -16.38
C ILE A 26 18.77 10.70 -16.50
N SER A 27 18.37 10.05 -15.41
CA SER A 27 17.19 9.17 -15.38
C SER A 27 15.94 9.92 -15.78
N LEU A 28 15.73 11.12 -15.24
CA LEU A 28 14.59 11.96 -15.59
C LEU A 28 14.58 12.34 -17.07
N GLN A 29 15.75 12.66 -17.67
CA GLN A 29 15.84 12.94 -19.11
C GLN A 29 15.49 11.72 -19.95
N VAL A 30 16.00 10.54 -19.56
CA VAL A 30 15.66 9.28 -20.23
C VAL A 30 14.16 9.01 -20.15
N ASP A 31 13.52 9.24 -19.01
CA ASP A 31 12.08 9.01 -18.86
C ASP A 31 11.24 10.03 -19.64
N ARG A 32 11.70 11.27 -19.78
CA ARG A 32 11.07 12.27 -20.67
C ARG A 32 11.14 11.87 -22.13
N GLU A 33 12.28 11.36 -22.59
CA GLU A 33 12.42 10.87 -23.97
C GLU A 33 11.54 9.63 -24.21
N LYS A 34 11.47 8.69 -23.26
CA LYS A 34 10.54 7.57 -23.33
C LYS A 34 9.09 8.01 -23.42
N ALA A 35 8.69 9.02 -22.65
CA ALA A 35 7.34 9.57 -22.71
C ALA A 35 7.08 10.24 -24.07
N SER A 36 8.05 11.00 -24.61
CA SER A 36 7.99 11.64 -25.93
C SER A 36 7.78 10.63 -27.06
N MET A 37 8.35 9.42 -26.96
CA MET A 37 8.13 8.35 -27.94
C MET A 37 6.67 7.87 -28.03
N ASN A 38 5.87 8.07 -26.98
CA ASN A 38 4.45 7.69 -26.96
C ASN A 38 3.52 8.81 -27.47
N ILE A 39 4.08 9.93 -27.94
CA ILE A 39 3.31 11.08 -28.43
C ILE A 39 3.30 11.08 -29.95
N LEU A 40 2.13 11.30 -30.55
CA LEU A 40 1.98 11.44 -31.99
C LEU A 40 2.42 12.83 -32.42
N LYS A 41 3.47 12.92 -33.24
CA LYS A 41 4.03 14.19 -33.72
C LYS A 41 4.01 14.26 -35.23
N THR A 42 3.46 15.36 -35.75
CA THR A 42 3.56 15.78 -37.15
C THR A 42 4.28 17.14 -37.22
N ASP A 43 4.52 17.67 -38.42
CA ASP A 43 5.17 18.97 -38.62
C ASP A 43 4.40 20.15 -38.00
N ARG A 44 3.10 19.98 -37.71
CA ARG A 44 2.21 21.07 -37.28
C ARG A 44 1.40 20.75 -36.02
N ILE A 45 1.24 19.48 -35.67
CA ILE A 45 0.36 19.02 -34.60
C ILE A 45 1.10 18.00 -33.74
N VAL A 46 0.96 18.15 -32.43
CA VAL A 46 1.33 17.16 -31.42
C VAL A 46 0.03 16.68 -30.79
N ALA A 47 -0.21 15.38 -30.82
CA ALA A 47 -1.39 14.74 -30.23
C ALA A 47 -0.95 13.74 -29.17
N MET A 48 -1.62 13.78 -28.03
CA MET A 48 -1.40 12.87 -26.90
C MET A 48 -2.75 12.39 -26.38
N GLU A 49 -2.78 11.16 -25.91
CA GLU A 49 -3.95 10.53 -25.31
C GLU A 49 -3.50 9.83 -24.02
N GLY A 50 -4.34 9.86 -22.99
CA GLY A 50 -4.03 9.25 -21.71
C GLY A 50 -5.17 9.37 -20.71
N TRP A 51 -5.01 8.67 -19.59
CA TRP A 51 -6.00 8.61 -18.53
C TRP A 51 -5.72 9.65 -17.46
N VAL A 52 -6.76 10.39 -17.05
CA VAL A 52 -6.70 11.36 -15.96
C VAL A 52 -7.86 11.11 -15.00
N PRO A 53 -7.64 11.16 -13.67
CA PRO A 53 -8.74 11.17 -12.71
C PRO A 53 -9.63 12.40 -12.93
N GLU A 54 -10.94 12.23 -12.80
CA GLU A 54 -11.93 13.32 -12.92
C GLU A 54 -11.59 14.52 -12.02
N GLU A 55 -11.13 14.25 -10.79
CA GLU A 55 -10.72 15.27 -9.83
C GLU A 55 -9.51 16.11 -10.24
N SER A 56 -8.70 15.63 -11.19
CA SER A 56 -7.49 16.30 -11.69
C SER A 56 -7.69 16.97 -13.06
N MET A 57 -8.87 16.88 -13.66
CA MET A 57 -9.15 17.47 -14.99
C MET A 57 -8.95 18.99 -15.00
N GLU A 58 -9.50 19.69 -13.99
CA GLU A 58 -9.37 21.15 -13.88
C GLU A 58 -7.91 21.60 -13.66
N GLU A 59 -7.16 20.85 -12.85
CA GLU A 59 -5.74 21.12 -12.60
C GLU A 59 -4.93 20.96 -13.89
N LEU A 60 -5.18 19.87 -14.64
CA LEU A 60 -4.51 19.61 -15.91
C LEU A 60 -4.81 20.69 -16.95
N GLU A 61 -6.08 21.10 -17.10
CA GLU A 61 -6.45 22.17 -18.02
C GLU A 61 -5.78 23.50 -17.63
N GLY A 62 -5.73 23.81 -16.33
CA GLY A 62 -5.04 24.99 -15.80
C GLY A 62 -3.55 25.02 -16.15
N LEU A 63 -2.86 23.89 -16.02
CA LEU A 63 -1.43 23.76 -16.35
C LEU A 63 -1.17 23.94 -17.85
N ILE A 64 -1.97 23.30 -18.71
CA ILE A 64 -1.81 23.40 -20.17
C ILE A 64 -2.09 24.82 -20.65
N ARG A 65 -3.12 25.47 -20.08
CA ARG A 65 -3.44 26.86 -20.38
C ARG A 65 -2.32 27.81 -19.98
N GLN A 66 -1.61 27.53 -18.88
CA GLN A 66 -0.46 28.32 -18.45
C GLN A 66 0.74 28.17 -19.38
N SER A 67 0.99 26.97 -19.92
CA SER A 67 2.15 26.70 -20.77
C SER A 67 1.94 27.12 -22.24
N GLU A 68 0.82 26.74 -22.85
CA GLU A 68 0.59 26.86 -24.31
C GLU A 68 -0.39 28.00 -24.67
N GLY A 69 -0.97 28.67 -23.68
CA GLY A 69 -1.84 29.83 -23.88
C GLY A 69 -3.17 29.49 -24.56
N LYS A 70 -3.26 29.68 -25.89
CA LYS A 70 -4.48 29.50 -26.69
C LYS A 70 -4.35 28.46 -27.82
N LEU A 71 -3.19 27.85 -27.98
CA LEU A 71 -2.88 26.94 -29.10
C LEU A 71 -3.04 25.47 -28.71
N TYR A 72 -4.11 25.14 -27.99
CA TYR A 72 -4.42 23.77 -27.58
C TYR A 72 -5.90 23.45 -27.78
N TYR A 73 -6.18 22.16 -27.97
CA TYR A 73 -7.52 21.58 -27.95
C TYR A 73 -7.46 20.36 -27.03
N ILE A 74 -8.33 20.29 -26.03
CA ILE A 74 -8.46 19.18 -25.09
C ILE A 74 -9.91 18.72 -25.11
N GLU A 75 -10.10 17.41 -25.12
CA GLU A 75 -11.40 16.78 -25.02
C GLU A 75 -11.32 15.69 -23.94
N PHE A 76 -12.25 15.71 -23.01
CA PHE A 76 -12.38 14.68 -21.97
C PHE A 76 -13.56 13.80 -22.33
N ASN A 77 -13.31 12.50 -22.44
CA ASN A 77 -14.32 11.50 -22.73
C ASN A 77 -14.29 10.42 -21.64
N ASP A 78 -15.46 9.92 -21.26
CA ASP A 78 -15.56 8.77 -20.36
C ASP A 78 -15.05 7.50 -21.05
N PRO A 79 -14.44 6.56 -20.31
CA PRO A 79 -13.99 5.30 -20.87
C PRO A 79 -15.14 4.52 -21.50
N LEU A 80 -14.93 4.02 -22.72
CA LEU A 80 -15.87 3.11 -23.38
C LEU A 80 -15.86 1.74 -22.69
N ASP A 81 -16.99 1.02 -22.72
CA ASP A 81 -17.11 -0.32 -22.12
C ASP A 81 -16.07 -1.32 -22.66
N GLU A 82 -15.63 -1.15 -23.91
CA GLU A 82 -14.61 -1.99 -24.55
C GLU A 82 -13.18 -1.69 -24.06
N GLU A 83 -12.97 -0.56 -23.40
CA GLU A 83 -11.67 -0.09 -22.91
C GLU A 83 -11.49 -0.33 -21.41
N GLU A 84 -12.49 -0.92 -20.74
CA GLU A 84 -12.52 -1.11 -19.29
C GLU A 84 -11.29 -1.86 -18.75
N GLU A 85 -10.72 -2.80 -19.51
CA GLU A 85 -9.48 -3.52 -19.14
C GLU A 85 -8.22 -2.66 -19.24
N LYS A 86 -8.24 -1.59 -20.03
CA LYS A 86 -7.10 -0.69 -20.26
C LYS A 86 -7.10 0.51 -19.31
N VAL A 87 -8.22 0.79 -18.64
CA VAL A 87 -8.33 1.90 -17.70
C VAL A 87 -7.47 1.63 -16.46
N PRO A 88 -6.52 2.51 -16.11
CA PRO A 88 -5.75 2.38 -14.89
C PRO A 88 -6.66 2.45 -13.65
N ILE A 89 -6.47 1.52 -12.73
CA ILE A 89 -7.25 1.45 -11.49
C ILE A 89 -6.56 2.31 -10.42
N MET A 90 -7.23 3.37 -9.99
CA MET A 90 -6.78 4.21 -8.88
C MET A 90 -7.68 3.97 -7.66
N LEU A 91 -7.14 3.29 -6.65
CA LEU A 91 -7.84 3.07 -5.38
C LEU A 91 -7.74 4.33 -4.50
N LYS A 92 -8.88 4.76 -3.96
CA LYS A 92 -8.98 5.91 -3.06
C LYS A 92 -9.54 5.46 -1.71
N ASN A 93 -8.66 4.89 -0.89
CA ASN A 93 -9.03 4.42 0.45
C ASN A 93 -8.59 5.36 1.58
N ASN A 94 -9.28 5.27 2.71
CA ASN A 94 -8.92 5.99 3.92
C ASN A 94 -7.57 5.51 4.47
N LYS A 95 -6.88 6.34 5.27
CA LYS A 95 -5.54 6.04 5.86
C LYS A 95 -5.43 4.73 6.65
N ILE A 96 -6.57 4.18 7.09
CA ILE A 96 -6.66 2.90 7.80
C ILE A 96 -6.74 1.73 6.81
N VAL A 97 -7.41 1.93 5.67
CA VAL A 97 -7.66 0.91 4.65
C VAL A 97 -6.55 0.88 3.60
N GLU A 98 -5.94 2.03 3.29
CA GLU A 98 -4.82 2.20 2.34
C GLU A 98 -3.72 1.14 2.49
N PRO A 99 -3.23 0.77 3.70
CA PRO A 99 -2.17 -0.23 3.81
C PRO A 99 -2.61 -1.64 3.41
N PHE A 100 -3.91 -1.94 3.53
CA PHE A 100 -4.49 -3.24 3.19
C PHE A 100 -4.71 -3.41 1.69
N GLU A 101 -4.67 -2.33 0.90
CA GLU A 101 -4.67 -2.40 -0.57
C GLU A 101 -3.52 -3.27 -1.08
N SER A 102 -2.37 -3.27 -0.39
CA SER A 102 -1.24 -4.11 -0.75
C SER A 102 -1.58 -5.60 -0.72
N ILE A 103 -2.45 -6.03 0.20
CA ILE A 103 -2.94 -7.41 0.28
C ILE A 103 -3.90 -7.68 -0.87
N THR A 104 -4.85 -6.79 -1.12
CA THR A 104 -5.82 -6.93 -2.22
C THR A 104 -5.11 -7.01 -3.57
N ALA A 105 -4.12 -6.13 -3.80
CA ALA A 105 -3.32 -6.07 -5.02
C ALA A 105 -2.50 -7.35 -5.28
N MET A 106 -2.15 -8.13 -4.25
CA MET A 106 -1.47 -9.43 -4.43
C MET A 106 -2.40 -10.50 -5.03
N TYR A 107 -3.72 -10.38 -4.86
CA TYR A 107 -4.68 -11.35 -5.41
C TYR A 107 -5.19 -10.91 -6.78
N SER A 108 -5.75 -9.71 -6.86
CA SER A 108 -6.13 -9.02 -8.11
C SER A 108 -6.69 -7.65 -7.77
N LEU A 109 -6.39 -6.64 -8.59
CA LEU A 109 -7.10 -5.36 -8.49
C LEU A 109 -8.56 -5.54 -8.95
N PRO A 110 -9.52 -4.83 -8.33
CA PRO A 110 -10.92 -4.86 -8.76
C PRO A 110 -11.04 -4.30 -10.18
N LYS A 111 -12.06 -4.72 -10.95
CA LYS A 111 -12.32 -4.07 -12.23
C LYS A 111 -12.76 -2.63 -12.02
N TYR A 112 -12.65 -1.82 -13.07
CA TYR A 112 -12.93 -0.38 -13.00
C TYR A 112 -14.32 -0.05 -12.44
N LYS A 113 -15.36 -0.83 -12.77
CA LYS A 113 -16.73 -0.64 -12.25
C LYS A 113 -17.07 -1.51 -11.04
N GLU A 114 -16.14 -2.33 -10.54
CA GLU A 114 -16.39 -3.19 -9.39
C GLU A 114 -16.16 -2.44 -8.07
N ILE A 115 -16.93 -2.81 -7.04
CA ILE A 115 -16.76 -2.27 -5.70
C ILE A 115 -15.42 -2.78 -5.15
N ASP A 116 -14.61 -1.88 -4.60
CA ASP A 116 -13.37 -2.27 -3.93
C ASP A 116 -13.69 -3.17 -2.72
N PRO A 117 -13.20 -4.44 -2.69
CA PRO A 117 -13.43 -5.33 -1.56
C PRO A 117 -12.58 -4.97 -0.33
N THR A 118 -11.57 -4.11 -0.48
CA THR A 118 -10.58 -3.79 0.57
C THR A 118 -11.24 -3.26 1.86
N PRO A 119 -12.18 -2.29 1.84
CA PRO A 119 -12.83 -1.81 3.05
C PRO A 119 -13.62 -2.89 3.80
N ALA A 120 -14.24 -3.82 3.07
CA ALA A 120 -14.96 -4.94 3.66
C ALA A 120 -14.00 -5.99 4.25
N LEU A 121 -12.83 -6.18 3.64
CA LEU A 121 -11.80 -7.12 4.07
C LEU A 121 -11.11 -6.69 5.37
N VAL A 122 -10.80 -5.40 5.52
CA VAL A 122 -10.04 -4.83 6.66
C VAL A 122 -10.53 -5.30 8.04
N PRO A 123 -11.81 -5.15 8.44
CA PRO A 123 -12.25 -5.53 9.78
C PRO A 123 -12.07 -7.01 10.06
N PHE A 124 -12.37 -7.89 9.09
CA PHE A 124 -12.19 -9.32 9.26
C PHE A 124 -10.71 -9.68 9.34
N TYR A 125 -9.87 -9.08 8.49
CA TYR A 125 -8.44 -9.33 8.51
C TYR A 125 -7.81 -8.95 9.84
N LEU A 126 -8.17 -7.78 10.41
CA LEU A 126 -7.71 -7.35 11.73
C LEU A 126 -8.11 -8.35 12.82
N ILE A 127 -9.35 -8.84 12.79
CA ILE A 127 -9.87 -9.79 13.79
C ILE A 127 -9.18 -11.15 13.66
N PHE A 128 -9.13 -11.74 12.46
CA PHE A 128 -8.52 -13.05 12.24
C PHE A 128 -7.02 -13.05 12.53
N PHE A 129 -6.29 -12.04 12.06
CA PHE A 129 -4.87 -11.92 12.34
C PHE A 129 -4.61 -11.79 13.85
N GLY A 130 -5.39 -10.95 14.54
CA GLY A 130 -5.31 -10.78 15.98
C GLY A 130 -5.56 -12.08 16.73
N MET A 131 -6.59 -12.85 16.35
CA MET A 131 -6.89 -14.16 16.96
C MET A 131 -5.82 -15.23 16.66
N MET A 132 -5.18 -15.19 15.49
CA MET A 132 -4.16 -16.17 15.08
C MET A 132 -2.82 -15.96 15.79
N LEU A 133 -2.34 -14.71 15.83
CA LEU A 133 -1.05 -14.40 16.46
C LEU A 133 -1.20 -14.28 17.98
N SER A 134 -2.26 -13.58 18.42
CA SER A 134 -2.75 -13.46 19.79
C SER A 134 -1.69 -13.48 20.91
N ASP A 135 -0.66 -12.65 20.75
CA ASP A 135 0.39 -12.47 21.75
C ASP A 135 0.65 -10.99 21.98
N ALA A 136 0.40 -10.53 23.21
CA ALA A 136 0.52 -9.14 23.56
C ALA A 136 1.98 -8.66 23.60
N GLY A 137 2.92 -9.54 23.94
CA GLY A 137 4.36 -9.23 23.95
C GLY A 137 4.90 -9.01 22.55
N TYR A 138 4.63 -9.95 21.63
CA TYR A 138 5.02 -9.80 20.23
C TYR A 138 4.28 -8.64 19.57
N GLY A 139 2.99 -8.47 19.84
CA GLY A 139 2.21 -7.34 19.35
C GLY A 139 2.82 -5.99 19.77
N LEU A 140 3.24 -5.84 21.03
CA LEU A 140 3.87 -4.62 21.52
C LEU A 140 5.23 -4.36 20.86
N ILE A 141 6.06 -5.38 20.69
CA ILE A 141 7.33 -5.26 19.97
C ILE A 141 7.08 -4.84 18.52
N MET A 142 6.12 -5.47 17.83
CA MET A 142 5.77 -5.09 16.47
C MET A 142 5.29 -3.64 16.40
N LEU A 143 4.45 -3.18 17.32
CA LEU A 143 4.00 -1.80 17.39
C LEU A 143 5.20 -0.83 17.52
N ILE A 144 6.12 -1.10 18.44
CA ILE A 144 7.29 -0.23 18.67
C ILE A 144 8.23 -0.23 17.47
N CYS A 145 8.57 -1.42 16.94
CA CYS A 145 9.47 -1.54 15.79
C CYS A 145 8.90 -0.87 14.55
N THR A 146 7.61 -1.06 14.26
CA THR A 146 6.96 -0.44 13.09
C THR A 146 6.81 1.07 13.26
N LEU A 147 6.47 1.56 14.46
CA LEU A 147 6.41 3.00 14.75
C LEU A 147 7.78 3.67 14.57
N LEU A 148 8.85 3.04 15.09
CA LEU A 148 10.21 3.55 14.93
C LEU A 148 10.61 3.55 13.46
N ALA A 149 10.41 2.44 12.74
CA ALA A 149 10.75 2.33 11.32
C ALA A 149 10.04 3.40 10.47
N LEU A 150 8.75 3.66 10.72
CA LEU A 150 7.98 4.70 10.00
C LEU A 150 8.50 6.12 10.25
N LYS A 151 9.18 6.36 11.38
CA LYS A 151 9.70 7.68 11.75
C LYS A 151 11.17 7.87 11.36
N THR A 152 11.98 6.82 11.38
CA THR A 152 13.45 6.95 11.27
C THR A 152 13.99 6.58 9.90
N ILE A 153 13.29 5.77 9.10
CA ILE A 153 13.84 5.23 7.86
C ILE A 153 13.09 5.82 6.65
N PRO A 154 13.78 6.54 5.74
CA PRO A 154 13.21 6.87 4.45
C PRO A 154 13.07 5.58 3.64
N MET A 155 11.84 5.29 3.21
CA MET A 155 11.49 4.02 2.56
C MET A 155 10.68 4.28 1.32
N GLU A 156 10.80 3.36 0.37
CA GLU A 156 9.94 3.32 -0.81
C GLU A 156 8.46 3.16 -0.40
N LYS A 157 7.56 3.66 -1.25
CA LYS A 157 6.11 3.65 -1.00
C LYS A 157 5.59 2.25 -0.64
N ALA A 158 6.03 1.22 -1.38
CA ALA A 158 5.60 -0.17 -1.14
C ALA A 158 6.03 -0.69 0.24
N THR A 159 7.30 -0.50 0.61
CA THR A 159 7.82 -0.90 1.94
C THR A 159 7.10 -0.15 3.06
N LYS A 160 6.85 1.16 2.86
CA LYS A 160 6.12 1.97 3.83
C LYS A 160 4.68 1.49 4.02
N GLN A 161 3.99 1.08 2.96
CA GLN A 161 2.65 0.49 3.05
C GLN A 161 2.68 -0.82 3.84
N MET A 162 3.65 -1.70 3.59
CA MET A 162 3.80 -2.96 4.33
C MET A 162 4.06 -2.73 5.84
N ILE A 163 4.88 -1.73 6.19
CA ILE A 163 5.12 -1.40 7.61
C ILE A 163 3.89 -0.76 8.26
N LYS A 164 3.17 0.11 7.55
CA LYS A 164 1.87 0.62 8.03
C LYS A 164 0.88 -0.52 8.28
N LEU A 165 0.84 -1.53 7.41
CA LEU A 165 -0.01 -2.71 7.59
C LEU A 165 0.35 -3.43 8.88
N LEU A 166 1.63 -3.76 9.10
CA LEU A 166 2.10 -4.39 10.35
C LEU A 166 1.80 -3.54 11.59
N TYR A 167 1.92 -2.21 11.48
CA TYR A 167 1.55 -1.27 12.53
C TYR A 167 0.07 -1.40 12.91
N TYR A 168 -0.85 -1.42 11.94
CA TYR A 168 -2.28 -1.61 12.22
C TYR A 168 -2.60 -3.01 12.76
N LEU A 169 -1.89 -4.04 12.31
CA LEU A 169 -2.07 -5.42 12.81
C LEU A 169 -1.56 -5.65 14.22
N SER A 170 -0.65 -4.80 14.71
CA SER A 170 -0.16 -4.89 16.08
C SER A 170 -1.26 -4.63 17.11
N TYR A 171 -2.20 -3.72 16.85
CA TYR A 171 -3.31 -3.40 17.75
C TYR A 171 -4.22 -4.60 18.08
N PRO A 172 -4.85 -5.28 17.09
CA PRO A 172 -5.70 -6.42 17.40
C PRO A 172 -4.89 -7.58 18.01
N THR A 173 -3.62 -7.75 17.62
CA THR A 173 -2.74 -8.76 18.23
C THR A 173 -2.55 -8.51 19.73
N ILE A 174 -2.34 -7.24 20.14
CA ILE A 174 -2.23 -6.87 21.56
C ILE A 174 -3.55 -7.10 22.29
N VAL A 175 -4.66 -6.69 21.69
CA VAL A 175 -6.00 -6.85 22.30
C VAL A 175 -6.31 -8.33 22.52
N TRP A 176 -6.20 -9.17 21.50
CA TRP A 176 -6.47 -10.60 21.61
C TRP A 176 -5.45 -11.32 22.51
N GLY A 177 -4.17 -10.94 22.44
CA GLY A 177 -3.14 -11.45 23.34
C GLY A 177 -3.45 -11.15 24.81
N ALA A 178 -3.93 -9.94 25.12
CA ALA A 178 -4.36 -9.57 26.47
C ALA A 178 -5.63 -10.32 26.91
N LEU A 179 -6.58 -10.53 26.00
CA LEU A 179 -7.79 -11.33 26.25
C LEU A 179 -7.46 -12.79 26.57
N TYR A 180 -6.49 -13.37 25.87
CA TYR A 180 -6.03 -14.75 26.08
C TYR A 180 -4.99 -14.89 27.21
N GLY A 181 -4.44 -13.78 27.70
CA GLY A 181 -3.39 -13.77 28.72
C GLY A 181 -2.05 -14.28 28.20
N SER A 182 -1.81 -14.22 26.88
CA SER A 182 -0.55 -14.64 26.26
C SER A 182 0.39 -13.46 26.12
N TYR A 183 1.49 -13.51 26.86
CA TYR A 183 2.58 -12.53 26.81
C TYR A 183 3.89 -13.27 26.54
N PHE A 184 4.53 -12.98 25.42
CA PHE A 184 5.82 -13.58 25.02
C PHE A 184 5.79 -15.12 24.99
N GLY A 185 4.75 -15.71 24.42
CA GLY A 185 4.59 -17.16 24.36
C GLY A 185 4.39 -17.82 25.72
N GLY A 186 3.87 -17.09 26.71
CA GLY A 186 3.60 -17.58 28.06
C GLY A 186 4.73 -17.38 29.07
N ILE A 187 5.78 -16.64 28.74
CA ILE A 187 6.90 -16.34 29.66
C ILE A 187 6.43 -15.49 30.86
N ILE A 188 5.46 -14.60 30.64
CA ILE A 188 4.89 -13.76 31.70
C ILE A 188 3.48 -14.26 32.02
N ASN A 189 3.30 -14.85 33.20
CA ASN A 189 2.02 -15.42 33.63
C ASN A 189 1.12 -14.32 34.22
N ILE A 190 0.53 -13.51 33.34
CA ILE A 190 -0.53 -12.55 33.69
C ILE A 190 -1.87 -13.28 33.52
N PRO A 191 -2.81 -13.17 34.47
CA PRO A 191 -4.12 -13.80 34.33
C PRO A 191 -4.81 -13.29 33.05
N ALA A 192 -5.31 -14.22 32.26
CA ALA A 192 -6.11 -13.91 31.08
C ALA A 192 -7.34 -13.10 31.51
N ILE A 193 -7.63 -12.02 30.79
CA ILE A 193 -8.79 -11.15 31.07
C ILE A 193 -10.09 -11.87 30.71
N TRP A 194 -10.06 -12.78 29.72
CA TRP A 194 -11.26 -13.40 29.19
C TRP A 194 -11.20 -14.92 29.14
N VAL A 195 -10.36 -15.52 28.29
CA VAL A 195 -10.36 -16.98 28.07
C VAL A 195 -8.94 -17.44 27.79
N LYS A 196 -8.43 -18.40 28.57
CA LYS A 196 -7.20 -19.11 28.20
C LYS A 196 -7.50 -20.11 27.09
N PRO A 197 -6.80 -20.07 25.95
CA PRO A 197 -7.04 -20.99 24.84
C PRO A 197 -6.97 -22.47 25.23
N GLU A 198 -6.10 -22.78 26.19
CA GLU A 198 -5.89 -24.14 26.72
C GLU A 198 -7.13 -24.69 27.45
N ASP A 199 -7.85 -23.84 28.18
CA ASP A 199 -8.97 -24.25 29.02
C ASP A 199 -10.31 -24.30 28.27
N SER A 200 -10.40 -23.68 27.08
CA SER A 200 -11.70 -23.45 26.40
C SER A 200 -11.60 -23.45 24.87
N VAL A 201 -10.91 -24.44 24.32
CA VAL A 201 -10.77 -24.66 22.87
C VAL A 201 -12.13 -24.69 22.15
N SER A 202 -13.15 -25.33 22.76
CA SER A 202 -14.49 -25.45 22.15
C SER A 202 -15.16 -24.08 21.95
N SER A 203 -15.00 -23.16 22.89
CA SER A 203 -15.58 -21.81 22.82
C SER A 203 -14.92 -20.96 21.72
N ILE A 204 -13.59 -21.03 21.60
CA ILE A 204 -12.83 -20.33 20.55
C ILE A 204 -13.19 -20.88 19.16
N LEU A 205 -13.41 -22.19 19.05
CA LEU A 205 -13.82 -22.84 17.81
C LEU A 205 -15.22 -22.40 17.37
N ILE A 206 -16.19 -22.35 18.28
CA ILE A 206 -17.54 -21.86 17.98
C ILE A 206 -17.49 -20.40 17.50
N ILE A 207 -16.71 -19.56 18.17
CA ILE A 207 -16.55 -18.15 17.80
C ILE A 207 -15.92 -18.00 16.42
N SER A 208 -14.89 -18.78 16.12
CA SER A 208 -14.23 -18.79 14.81
C SER A 208 -15.20 -19.20 13.70
N ILE A 209 -16.07 -20.19 13.95
CA ILE A 209 -17.10 -20.61 12.99
C ILE A 209 -18.13 -19.51 12.77
N VAL A 210 -18.62 -18.87 13.85
CA VAL A 210 -19.59 -17.77 13.75
C VAL A 210 -19.01 -16.60 12.95
N PHE A 211 -17.78 -16.17 13.24
CA PHE A 211 -17.11 -15.12 12.49
C PHE A 211 -16.85 -15.53 11.03
N GLY A 212 -16.50 -16.79 10.78
CA GLY A 212 -16.34 -17.33 9.43
C GLY A 212 -17.63 -17.26 8.62
N ILE A 213 -18.77 -17.62 9.21
CA ILE A 213 -20.08 -17.53 8.57
C ILE A 213 -20.42 -16.06 8.24
N ILE A 214 -20.22 -15.13 9.19
CA ILE A 214 -20.46 -13.70 8.98
C ILE A 214 -19.57 -13.15 7.85
N HIS A 215 -18.29 -13.55 7.82
CA HIS A 215 -17.36 -13.18 6.76
C HIS A 215 -17.85 -13.67 5.40
N LEU A 216 -18.28 -14.94 5.29
CA LEU A 216 -18.80 -15.48 4.03
C LEU A 216 -20.05 -14.73 3.55
N TYR A 217 -21.00 -14.44 4.44
CA TYR A 217 -22.18 -13.65 4.07
C TYR A 217 -21.82 -12.23 3.65
N THR A 218 -20.83 -11.60 4.31
CA THR A 218 -20.37 -10.27 3.92
C THR A 218 -19.70 -10.29 2.56
N GLY A 219 -18.85 -11.29 2.28
CA GLY A 219 -18.23 -11.46 0.97
C GLY A 219 -19.24 -11.72 -0.15
N LEU A 220 -20.31 -12.47 0.12
CA LEU A 220 -21.41 -12.66 -0.82
C LEU A 220 -22.27 -11.40 -1.03
N GLY A 221 -22.34 -10.52 -0.03
CA GLY A 221 -23.10 -9.27 -0.09
C GLY A 221 -22.37 -8.11 -0.76
N VAL A 222 -21.05 -8.20 -0.95
CA VAL A 222 -20.21 -7.21 -1.66
C VAL A 222 -20.22 -7.46 -3.18
N LYS A 223 -21.01 -8.43 -3.65
CA LYS A 223 -21.15 -8.82 -5.06
C LYS A 223 -22.11 -7.93 -5.84
#